data_AF-A0A9X8MZR3-F1
#
_entry.id   AF-A0A9X8MZR3-F1
#
_cell.length_a   1.000
_cell.length_b   1.000
_cell.length_c   1.000
_cell.angle_alpha   90.00
_cell.angle_beta   90.00
_cell.angle_gamma   90.00
#
_symmetry.space_group_name_H-M   'P 1'
#
loop_
_entity.id
_entity.type
_entity.pdbx_description
1 polymer ?
#
loop_
_entity_poly.entity_id
_entity_poly.type
_entity_poly.pdbx_seq_one_letter_code
_entity_poly.pdbx_strand_id
1 'polypeptide(L)'
;MVEKAGSTRGVVLITGTSSGIGLATAVAAARAGYTVVATLRDPDRAGALRTAADEAGAALDIRRLDITEETSLTDTVAEVAAAYGRLDAVVNNAGAGSVGTLELLTMDQVRAAFETNFFGTIAVTRAALPHLRASRGRLVTIGSIGGIVGQPFNETYCAAKAAVEAYLESLAPVADRVGAVVSTTRKWLGAASAE
;
A
#
# COMPACT_ATOMS: atom_id res chain seq x y z
N MET A 1 8.79 -27.20 -6.78
CA MET A 1 7.41 -27.69 -6.57
C MET A 1 6.80 -26.82 -5.50
N VAL A 2 5.84 -25.97 -5.86
CA VAL A 2 5.10 -25.16 -4.87
C VAL A 2 4.11 -26.09 -4.21
N GLU A 3 4.29 -26.29 -2.90
CA GLU A 3 3.39 -27.04 -2.05
C GLU A 3 1.97 -26.45 -2.19
N LYS A 4 0.97 -27.28 -2.49
CA LYS A 4 -0.43 -26.85 -2.50
C LYS A 4 -0.84 -26.54 -1.06
N ALA A 5 -0.63 -25.30 -0.64
CA ALA A 5 -1.17 -24.74 0.59
C ALA A 5 -2.70 -24.92 0.60
N GLY A 6 -3.26 -25.23 1.77
CA GLY A 6 -4.71 -25.30 1.97
C GLY A 6 -5.42 -24.05 1.42
N SER A 7 -6.68 -24.20 1.03
CA SER A 7 -7.51 -23.15 0.41
C SER A 7 -7.27 -21.78 1.06
N THR A 8 -6.51 -20.90 0.40
CA THR A 8 -6.21 -19.56 0.91
C THR A 8 -7.44 -18.67 0.79
N ARG A 9 -7.57 -17.67 1.67
CA ARG A 9 -8.69 -16.71 1.62
C ARG A 9 -8.66 -15.82 0.38
N GLY A 10 -7.50 -15.70 -0.25
CA GLY A 10 -7.23 -14.86 -1.41
C GLY A 10 -5.79 -14.37 -1.41
N VAL A 11 -5.44 -13.57 -2.41
CA VAL A 11 -4.13 -12.97 -2.62
C VAL A 11 -4.19 -11.48 -2.32
N VAL A 12 -3.31 -11.01 -1.44
CA VAL A 12 -3.19 -9.58 -1.09
C VAL A 12 -1.80 -9.06 -1.42
N LEU A 13 -1.74 -7.96 -2.16
CA LEU A 13 -0.52 -7.20 -2.40
C LEU A 13 -0.46 -6.01 -1.44
N ILE A 14 0.62 -5.85 -0.69
CA ILE A 14 0.79 -4.77 0.29
C ILE A 14 2.06 -4.00 -0.05
N THR A 15 1.95 -2.68 -0.25
CA THR A 15 3.10 -1.83 -0.57
C THR A 15 3.75 -1.24 0.69
N GLY A 16 5.08 -1.12 0.70
CA GLY A 16 5.81 -0.47 1.80
C GLY A 16 5.83 -1.27 3.11
N THR A 17 6.17 -2.55 3.06
CA THR A 17 6.11 -3.47 4.20
C THR A 17 7.37 -3.53 5.06
N SER A 18 8.34 -2.65 4.84
CA SER A 18 9.63 -2.68 5.55
C SER A 18 9.52 -2.35 7.04
N SER A 19 8.47 -1.65 7.46
CA SER A 19 8.24 -1.24 8.85
C SER A 19 6.78 -0.85 9.12
N GLY A 20 6.48 -0.57 10.39
CA GLY A 20 5.24 0.09 10.82
C GLY A 20 3.96 -0.64 10.40
N ILE A 21 2.99 0.12 9.88
CA ILE A 21 1.65 -0.38 9.53
C ILE A 21 1.73 -1.44 8.44
N GLY A 22 2.54 -1.23 7.40
CA GLY A 22 2.69 -2.18 6.29
C GLY A 22 3.19 -3.55 6.77
N LEU A 23 4.23 -3.54 7.62
CA LEU A 23 4.78 -4.76 8.22
C LEU A 23 3.71 -5.49 9.05
N ALA A 24 3.08 -4.78 9.99
CA ALA A 24 2.05 -5.37 10.85
C ALA A 24 0.86 -5.90 10.05
N THR A 25 0.46 -5.19 8.99
CA THR A 25 -0.63 -5.60 8.09
C THR A 25 -0.24 -6.86 7.31
N ALA A 26 0.99 -6.96 6.82
CA ALA A 26 1.46 -8.15 6.10
C ALA A 26 1.44 -9.40 6.98
N VAL A 27 1.99 -9.31 8.20
CA VAL A 27 1.97 -10.42 9.15
C VAL A 27 0.53 -10.79 9.55
N ALA A 28 -0.31 -9.80 9.87
CA ALA A 28 -1.71 -10.04 10.24
C ALA A 28 -2.52 -10.68 9.11
N ALA A 29 -2.35 -10.23 7.87
CA ALA A 29 -3.04 -10.80 6.71
C ALA A 29 -2.61 -12.25 6.44
N ALA A 30 -1.31 -12.55 6.57
CA ALA A 30 -0.80 -13.91 6.40
C ALA A 30 -1.37 -14.85 7.47
N ARG A 31 -1.38 -14.43 8.74
CA ARG A 31 -2.01 -15.18 9.84
C ARG A 31 -3.51 -15.39 9.65
N ALA A 32 -4.19 -14.47 8.96
CA ALA A 32 -5.60 -14.61 8.61
C ALA A 32 -5.85 -15.58 7.44
N GLY A 33 -4.80 -16.18 6.86
CA GLY A 33 -4.88 -17.18 5.79
C GLY A 33 -4.89 -16.61 4.37
N TYR A 34 -4.46 -15.35 4.19
CA TYR A 34 -4.21 -14.81 2.86
C TYR A 34 -2.82 -15.18 2.36
N THR A 35 -2.68 -15.36 1.05
CA THR A 35 -1.38 -15.31 0.40
C THR A 35 -0.95 -13.85 0.31
N VAL A 36 0.12 -13.49 1.03
CA VAL A 36 0.58 -12.11 1.10
C VAL A 36 1.79 -11.91 0.21
N VAL A 37 1.65 -11.00 -0.76
CA VAL A 37 2.78 -10.41 -1.48
C VAL A 37 3.15 -9.11 -0.80
N ALA A 38 4.24 -9.14 -0.03
CA ALA A 38 4.74 -8.01 0.71
C ALA A 38 5.83 -7.29 -0.11
N THR A 39 5.64 -6.01 -0.41
CA THR A 39 6.57 -5.29 -1.27
C THR A 39 7.25 -4.10 -0.61
N LEU A 40 8.50 -3.89 -1.01
CA LEU A 40 9.39 -2.86 -0.50
C LEU A 40 10.40 -2.49 -1.58
N ARG A 41 10.89 -1.23 -1.57
CA ARG A 41 11.84 -0.73 -2.58
C ARG A 41 13.14 -1.52 -2.61
N ASP A 42 13.56 -2.00 -1.45
CA ASP A 42 14.80 -2.72 -1.24
C ASP A 42 14.53 -3.99 -0.41
N PRO A 43 14.44 -5.17 -1.06
CA PRO A 43 14.28 -6.48 -0.42
C PRO A 43 15.32 -6.82 0.64
N ASP A 44 16.52 -6.25 0.56
CA ASP A 44 17.58 -6.54 1.54
C ASP A 44 17.25 -5.90 2.90
N ARG A 45 16.38 -4.89 2.92
CA ARG A 45 15.89 -4.25 4.15
C ARG A 45 14.67 -4.95 4.75
N ALA A 46 14.31 -6.13 4.28
CA ALA A 46 13.18 -6.89 4.81
C ALA A 46 13.46 -7.61 6.14
N GLY A 47 14.60 -7.36 6.80
CA GLY A 47 15.00 -8.06 8.04
C GLY A 47 13.91 -8.07 9.12
N ALA A 48 13.40 -6.90 9.51
CA ALA A 48 12.33 -6.80 10.51
C ALA A 48 11.03 -7.50 10.08
N LEU A 49 10.69 -7.44 8.79
CA LEU A 49 9.51 -8.10 8.24
C LEU A 49 9.66 -9.63 8.31
N ARG A 50 10.84 -10.16 7.95
CA ARG A 50 11.14 -11.59 8.01
C ARG A 50 11.08 -12.10 9.45
N THR A 51 11.75 -11.42 10.38
CA THR A 51 11.70 -11.78 11.82
C THR A 51 10.27 -11.82 12.34
N ALA A 52 9.47 -10.78 12.09
CA ALA A 52 8.08 -10.74 12.56
C ALA A 52 7.19 -11.81 11.90
N ALA A 53 7.46 -12.17 10.64
CA ALA A 53 6.74 -13.24 9.95
C ALA A 53 7.11 -14.62 10.54
N ASP A 54 8.40 -14.86 10.78
CA ASP A 54 8.90 -16.11 11.37
C ASP A 54 8.34 -16.32 12.79
N GLU A 55 8.37 -15.28 13.64
CA GLU A 55 7.78 -15.29 14.99
C GLU A 55 6.27 -15.57 14.97
N ALA A 56 5.59 -15.09 13.93
CA ALA A 56 4.17 -15.30 13.72
C ALA A 56 3.80 -16.64 13.06
N GLY A 57 4.79 -17.43 12.62
CA GLY A 57 4.56 -18.63 11.81
C GLY A 57 3.90 -18.33 10.46
N ALA A 58 4.17 -17.14 9.91
CA ALA A 58 3.56 -16.63 8.68
C ALA A 58 4.55 -16.68 7.51
N ALA A 59 4.11 -17.18 6.36
CA ALA A 59 4.89 -17.13 5.12
C ALA A 59 4.51 -15.90 4.29
N LEU A 60 5.51 -15.19 3.76
CA LEU A 60 5.33 -14.00 2.91
C LEU A 60 6.08 -14.17 1.59
N ASP A 61 5.46 -13.81 0.47
CA ASP A 61 6.15 -13.59 -0.80
C ASP A 61 6.69 -12.16 -0.81
N ILE A 62 8.00 -12.00 -0.64
CA ILE A 62 8.64 -10.69 -0.55
C ILE A 62 9.19 -10.31 -1.93
N ARG A 63 8.70 -9.21 -2.50
CA ARG A 63 9.12 -8.71 -3.81
C ARG A 63 9.59 -7.27 -3.77
N ARG A 64 10.48 -6.91 -4.71
CA ARG A 64 10.84 -5.51 -4.95
C ARG A 64 9.65 -4.80 -5.59
N LEU A 65 9.32 -3.62 -5.08
CA LEU A 65 8.45 -2.67 -5.77
C LEU A 65 8.81 -1.25 -5.35
N ASP A 66 9.20 -0.43 -6.33
CA ASP A 66 9.14 1.02 -6.17
C ASP A 66 7.90 1.56 -6.84
N ILE A 67 7.05 2.23 -6.07
CA ILE A 67 5.78 2.75 -6.57
C ILE A 67 5.95 4.01 -7.43
N THR A 68 7.15 4.59 -7.45
CA THR A 68 7.48 5.75 -8.31
C THR A 68 8.08 5.32 -9.66
N GLU A 69 8.31 4.03 -9.90
CA GLU A 69 8.83 3.48 -11.16
C GLU A 69 7.72 2.78 -11.96
N GLU A 70 7.06 3.50 -12.88
CA GLU A 70 5.82 3.04 -13.55
C GLU A 70 5.96 1.68 -14.25
N THR A 71 7.04 1.47 -15.01
CA THR A 71 7.28 0.21 -15.73
C THR A 71 7.44 -0.95 -14.76
N SER A 72 8.34 -0.82 -13.78
CA SER A 72 8.60 -1.86 -12.78
C SER A 72 7.35 -2.18 -11.95
N LEU A 73 6.53 -1.18 -11.65
CA LEU A 73 5.27 -1.35 -10.94
C LEU A 73 4.25 -2.16 -11.73
N THR A 74 4.06 -1.82 -13.00
CA THR A 74 3.07 -2.47 -13.86
C THR A 74 3.42 -3.95 -14.01
N ASP A 75 4.69 -4.25 -14.25
CA ASP A 75 5.19 -5.61 -14.39
C ASP A 75 4.99 -6.40 -13.09
N THR A 76 5.34 -5.83 -11.94
CA THR A 76 5.18 -6.50 -10.63
C THR A 76 3.72 -6.88 -10.35
N VAL A 77 2.77 -5.98 -10.61
CA VAL A 77 1.34 -6.26 -10.38
C VAL A 77 0.85 -7.36 -11.32
N ALA A 78 1.25 -7.31 -12.60
CA ALA A 78 0.89 -8.33 -13.58
C ALA A 78 1.50 -9.70 -13.23
N GLU A 79 2.76 -9.75 -12.81
CA GLU A 79 3.45 -10.96 -12.37
C GLU A 79 2.80 -11.58 -11.14
N VAL A 80 2.34 -10.77 -10.18
CA VAL A 80 1.61 -11.27 -8.99
C VAL A 80 0.30 -11.91 -9.41
N ALA A 81 -0.49 -11.21 -10.24
CA ALA A 81 -1.75 -11.74 -10.73
C ALA A 81 -1.56 -13.01 -11.56
N ALA A 82 -0.49 -13.10 -12.36
CA ALA A 82 -0.14 -14.29 -13.14
C ALA A 82 0.32 -15.46 -12.25
N ALA A 83 1.20 -15.20 -11.28
CA ALA A 83 1.77 -16.22 -10.40
C ALA A 83 0.70 -16.94 -9.55
N TYR A 84 -0.32 -16.20 -9.10
CA TYR A 84 -1.38 -16.75 -8.26
C TYR A 84 -2.72 -16.93 -8.98
N GLY A 85 -2.82 -16.51 -10.24
CA GLY A 85 -4.04 -16.55 -11.05
C GLY A 85 -5.14 -15.59 -10.61
N ARG A 86 -4.90 -14.76 -9.58
CA ARG A 86 -5.85 -13.79 -9.01
C ARG A 86 -5.14 -12.72 -8.19
N LEU A 87 -5.84 -11.62 -7.96
CA LEU A 87 -5.47 -10.59 -6.99
C LEU A 87 -6.75 -10.09 -6.32
N ASP A 88 -6.92 -10.37 -5.04
CA ASP A 88 -8.19 -10.14 -4.30
C ASP A 88 -8.15 -8.87 -3.48
N ALA A 89 -6.96 -8.43 -3.07
CA ALA A 89 -6.81 -7.18 -2.35
C ALA A 89 -5.50 -6.48 -2.68
N VAL A 90 -5.53 -5.15 -2.64
CA VAL A 90 -4.34 -4.31 -2.62
C VAL A 90 -4.42 -3.37 -1.45
N VAL A 91 -3.33 -3.29 -0.68
CA VAL A 91 -3.14 -2.31 0.39
C VAL A 91 -2.08 -1.30 -0.05
N ASN A 92 -2.53 -0.12 -0.46
CA ASN A 92 -1.65 1.03 -0.71
C ASN A 92 -1.19 1.60 0.64
N ASN A 93 -0.05 1.12 1.13
CA ASN A 93 0.53 1.56 2.39
C ASN A 93 1.85 2.35 2.20
N ALA A 94 2.58 2.11 1.11
CA ALA A 94 3.79 2.87 0.80
C ALA A 94 3.51 4.38 0.84
N GLY A 95 4.38 5.10 1.54
CA GLY A 95 4.25 6.52 1.79
C GLY A 95 5.55 7.07 2.37
N ALA A 96 5.75 8.37 2.18
CA ALA A 96 6.90 9.08 2.73
C ALA A 96 6.41 10.28 3.53
N GLY A 97 6.85 10.41 4.78
CA GLY A 97 6.66 11.63 5.54
C GLY A 97 7.43 12.78 4.89
N SER A 98 6.93 14.01 5.07
CA SER A 98 7.62 15.23 4.70
C SER A 98 7.41 16.23 5.84
N VAL A 99 8.50 16.57 6.52
CA VAL A 99 8.50 17.54 7.61
C VAL A 99 9.34 18.73 7.18
N GLY A 100 8.75 19.92 7.21
CA GLY A 100 9.37 21.17 6.81
C GLY A 100 8.32 22.12 6.24
N THR A 101 8.50 23.41 6.52
CA THR A 101 7.65 24.47 5.96
C THR A 101 8.02 24.75 4.50
N LEU A 102 7.19 25.56 3.83
CA LEU A 102 7.46 26.04 2.46
C LEU A 102 8.85 26.69 2.31
N GLU A 103 9.34 27.38 3.33
CA GLU A 103 10.66 28.05 3.30
C GLU A 103 11.83 27.07 3.49
N LEU A 104 11.58 25.88 4.06
CA LEU A 104 12.60 24.88 4.35
C LEU A 104 12.69 23.79 3.28
N LEU A 105 11.60 23.53 2.56
CA LEU A 105 11.55 22.49 1.53
C LEU A 105 11.87 23.05 0.15
N THR A 106 12.72 22.34 -0.57
CA THR A 106 12.90 22.60 -2.01
C THR A 106 11.70 22.06 -2.79
N MET A 107 11.45 22.62 -3.98
CA MET A 107 10.39 22.11 -4.85
C MET A 107 10.60 20.65 -5.28
N ASP A 108 11.84 20.16 -5.29
CA ASP A 108 12.12 18.76 -5.59
C ASP A 108 11.72 17.84 -4.44
N GLN A 109 11.91 18.28 -3.19
CA GLN A 109 11.38 17.56 -2.02
C GLN A 109 9.86 17.58 -2.00
N VAL A 110 9.23 18.70 -2.38
CA VAL A 110 7.77 18.81 -2.53
C VAL A 110 7.27 17.81 -3.58
N ARG A 111 7.87 17.79 -4.77
CA ARG A 111 7.51 16.84 -5.84
C ARG A 111 7.72 15.40 -5.40
N ALA A 112 8.87 15.06 -4.82
CA ALA A 112 9.17 13.69 -4.37
C ALA A 112 8.13 13.15 -3.36
N ALA A 113 7.62 14.01 -2.47
CA ALA A 113 6.54 13.63 -1.57
C ALA A 113 5.23 13.31 -2.31
N PHE A 114 4.89 14.07 -3.35
CA PHE A 114 3.75 13.79 -4.23
C PHE A 114 3.96 12.53 -5.08
N GLU A 115 5.17 12.32 -5.61
CA GLU A 115 5.52 11.11 -6.38
C GLU A 115 5.21 9.85 -5.57
N THR A 116 5.61 9.82 -4.30
CA THR A 116 5.34 8.65 -3.45
C THR A 116 3.89 8.59 -2.98
N ASN A 117 3.39 9.65 -2.32
CA ASN A 117 2.12 9.56 -1.58
C ASN A 117 0.89 9.66 -2.49
N PHE A 118 1.00 10.33 -3.63
CA PHE A 118 -0.11 10.56 -4.56
C PHE A 118 0.06 9.77 -5.86
N PHE A 119 1.05 10.12 -6.69
CA PHE A 119 1.20 9.53 -8.02
C PHE A 119 1.45 8.02 -7.96
N GLY A 120 2.35 7.56 -7.09
CA GLY A 120 2.62 6.14 -6.91
C GLY A 120 1.40 5.36 -6.41
N THR A 121 0.62 5.92 -5.48
CA THR A 121 -0.65 5.32 -5.03
C THR A 121 -1.63 5.16 -6.19
N ILE A 122 -1.75 6.17 -7.06
CA ILE A 122 -2.62 6.13 -8.24
C ILE A 122 -2.09 5.12 -9.26
N ALA A 123 -0.78 5.06 -9.47
CA ALA A 123 -0.17 4.10 -10.38
C ALA A 123 -0.45 2.65 -9.97
N VAL A 124 -0.25 2.31 -8.69
CA VAL A 124 -0.58 0.97 -8.15
C VAL A 124 -2.06 0.69 -8.32
N THR A 125 -2.92 1.66 -7.98
CA THR A 125 -4.37 1.54 -8.12
C THR A 125 -4.77 1.25 -9.58
N ARG A 126 -4.20 2.00 -10.53
CA ARG A 126 -4.47 1.85 -11.97
C ARG A 126 -4.06 0.47 -12.47
N ALA A 127 -2.88 -0.02 -12.10
CA ALA A 127 -2.39 -1.33 -12.49
C ALA A 127 -3.21 -2.48 -11.87
N ALA A 128 -3.64 -2.33 -10.61
CA ALA A 128 -4.37 -3.36 -9.88
C ALA A 128 -5.86 -3.46 -10.26
N LEU A 129 -6.48 -2.36 -10.69
CA LEU A 129 -7.93 -2.27 -10.87
C LEU A 129 -8.52 -3.36 -11.80
N PRO A 130 -7.92 -3.71 -12.95
CA PRO A 130 -8.43 -4.80 -13.79
C PRO A 130 -8.50 -6.15 -13.05
N HIS A 131 -7.49 -6.43 -12.23
CA HIS A 131 -7.41 -7.69 -11.47
C HIS A 131 -8.39 -7.71 -10.29
N LEU A 132 -8.51 -6.59 -9.57
CA LEU A 132 -9.49 -6.44 -8.49
C LEU A 132 -10.93 -6.57 -9.02
N ARG A 133 -11.23 -6.02 -10.21
CA ARG A 133 -12.53 -6.19 -10.84
C ARG A 133 -12.82 -7.64 -11.18
N ALA A 134 -11.84 -8.37 -11.70
CA ALA A 134 -11.98 -9.78 -12.05
C ALA A 134 -12.24 -10.66 -10.82
N SER A 135 -11.62 -10.33 -9.68
CA SER A 135 -11.77 -11.08 -8.42
C SER A 135 -12.92 -10.62 -7.53
N ARG A 136 -13.61 -9.52 -7.89
CA ARG A 136 -14.50 -8.78 -6.98
C ARG A 136 -13.80 -8.34 -5.68
N GLY A 137 -12.54 -7.95 -5.84
CA GLY A 137 -11.60 -7.62 -4.79
C GLY A 137 -11.73 -6.22 -4.20
N ARG A 138 -10.76 -5.88 -3.35
CA ARG A 138 -10.75 -4.63 -2.56
C ARG A 138 -9.45 -3.86 -2.69
N LEU A 139 -9.55 -2.55 -2.86
CA LEU A 139 -8.46 -1.60 -2.70
C LEU A 139 -8.60 -0.91 -1.34
N VAL A 140 -7.57 -1.00 -0.52
CA VAL A 140 -7.48 -0.31 0.77
C VAL A 140 -6.30 0.64 0.72
N THR A 141 -6.52 1.92 0.96
CA THR A 141 -5.42 2.91 1.02
C THR A 141 -5.22 3.40 2.45
N ILE A 142 -3.97 3.40 2.90
CA ILE A 142 -3.59 3.98 4.20
C ILE A 142 -3.50 5.50 4.05
N GLY A 143 -4.57 6.17 4.47
CA GLY A 143 -4.66 7.62 4.54
C GLY A 143 -3.97 8.17 5.80
N SER A 144 -4.35 9.39 6.18
CA SER A 144 -3.78 10.07 7.34
C SER A 144 -4.74 11.13 7.85
N ILE A 145 -4.73 11.44 9.14
CA ILE A 145 -5.42 12.65 9.62
C ILE A 145 -4.95 13.92 8.89
N GLY A 146 -3.68 13.93 8.44
CA GLY A 146 -3.13 14.99 7.62
C GLY A 146 -3.83 15.17 6.26
N GLY A 147 -4.58 14.18 5.78
CA GLY A 147 -5.40 14.29 4.57
C GLY A 147 -6.73 15.04 4.77
N ILE A 148 -7.12 15.30 6.02
CA ILE A 148 -8.36 15.98 6.38
C ILE A 148 -8.06 17.36 6.99
N VAL A 149 -7.02 17.43 7.82
CA VAL A 149 -6.65 18.64 8.56
C VAL A 149 -5.17 18.93 8.32
N GLY A 150 -4.87 20.15 7.91
CA GLY A 150 -3.49 20.63 7.78
C GLY A 150 -2.77 20.65 9.12
N GLN A 151 -1.52 20.22 9.14
CA GLN A 151 -0.66 20.20 10.33
C GLN A 151 0.54 21.12 10.09
N PRO A 152 0.92 21.98 11.06
CA PRO A 152 2.14 22.79 10.95
C PRO A 152 3.36 21.91 10.61
N PHE A 153 4.25 22.43 9.76
CA PHE A 153 5.47 21.74 9.32
C PHE A 153 5.24 20.47 8.50
N ASN A 154 4.02 20.17 8.06
CA ASN A 154 3.69 19.00 7.24
C ASN A 154 2.88 19.39 5.99
N GLU A 155 3.03 20.62 5.51
CA GLU A 155 2.22 21.23 4.45
C GLU A 155 2.17 20.34 3.21
N THR A 156 3.35 19.90 2.73
CA THR A 156 3.49 19.02 1.58
C THR A 156 2.84 17.66 1.81
N TYR A 157 3.07 17.04 2.97
CA TYR A 157 2.54 15.72 3.28
C TYR A 157 1.01 15.75 3.42
N CYS A 158 0.48 16.74 4.13
CA CYS A 158 -0.95 16.96 4.27
C CYS A 158 -1.61 17.19 2.90
N ALA A 159 -1.02 18.04 2.06
CA ALA A 159 -1.52 18.28 0.71
C ALA A 159 -1.57 17.00 -0.13
N ALA A 160 -0.50 16.19 -0.13
CA ALA A 160 -0.46 14.94 -0.89
C ALA A 160 -1.47 13.90 -0.36
N LYS A 161 -1.65 13.81 0.97
CA LYS A 161 -2.64 12.90 1.58
C LYS A 161 -4.08 13.38 1.34
N ALA A 162 -4.34 14.68 1.35
CA ALA A 162 -5.66 15.22 1.02
C ALA A 162 -6.00 14.96 -0.46
N ALA A 163 -5.02 15.14 -1.35
CA ALA A 163 -5.18 14.86 -2.77
C ALA A 163 -5.53 13.38 -3.03
N VAL A 164 -4.85 12.44 -2.38
CA VAL A 164 -5.13 11.00 -2.58
C VAL A 164 -6.48 10.59 -1.98
N GLU A 165 -6.88 11.18 -0.86
CA GLU A 165 -8.21 10.96 -0.27
C GLU A 165 -9.32 11.39 -1.23
N ALA A 166 -9.26 12.63 -1.74
CA ALA A 166 -10.25 13.15 -2.67
C ALA A 166 -10.31 12.36 -3.98
N TYR A 167 -9.15 11.92 -4.48
CA TYR A 167 -9.06 11.10 -5.69
C TYR A 167 -9.75 9.74 -5.50
N LEU A 168 -9.47 9.05 -4.39
CA LEU A 168 -10.04 7.74 -4.12
C LEU A 168 -11.52 7.80 -3.74
N GLU A 169 -11.96 8.85 -3.06
CA GLU A 169 -13.39 9.12 -2.82
C GLU A 169 -14.15 9.26 -4.14
N SER A 170 -13.58 9.97 -5.11
CA SER A 170 -14.15 10.11 -6.45
C SER A 170 -14.16 8.78 -7.23
N LEU A 171 -13.12 7.96 -7.06
CA LEU A 171 -13.00 6.66 -7.71
C LEU A 171 -13.98 5.62 -7.14
N ALA A 172 -14.21 5.62 -5.83
CA ALA A 172 -14.96 4.58 -5.14
C ALA A 172 -16.33 4.23 -5.75
N PRO A 173 -17.24 5.19 -6.03
CA PRO A 173 -18.54 4.85 -6.62
C PRO A 173 -18.42 4.30 -8.04
N VAL A 174 -17.41 4.71 -8.79
CA VAL A 174 -17.18 4.23 -10.18
C VAL A 174 -16.59 2.82 -10.16
N ALA A 175 -15.64 2.56 -9.26
CA ALA A 175 -15.01 1.25 -9.10
C ALA A 175 -16.03 0.19 -8.60
N ASP A 176 -16.91 0.56 -7.67
CA ASP A 176 -17.92 -0.34 -7.11
C ASP A 176 -18.86 -0.87 -8.20
N ARG A 177 -19.28 0.00 -9.14
CA ARG A 177 -20.13 -0.36 -10.29
C ARG A 177 -19.52 -1.43 -11.19
N VAL A 178 -18.20 -1.53 -11.22
CA VAL A 178 -17.47 -2.50 -12.05
C VAL A 178 -16.87 -3.65 -11.25
N GLY A 179 -17.27 -3.79 -9.99
CA GLY A 179 -16.92 -4.91 -9.13
C GLY A 179 -15.59 -4.76 -8.40
N ALA A 180 -15.14 -3.55 -8.06
CA ALA A 180 -13.99 -3.36 -7.18
C ALA A 180 -14.34 -2.38 -6.06
N VAL A 181 -14.16 -2.79 -4.80
CA VAL A 181 -14.47 -1.94 -3.64
C VAL A 181 -13.24 -1.10 -3.29
N VAL A 182 -13.39 0.21 -3.21
CA VAL A 182 -12.31 1.14 -2.80
C VAL A 182 -12.60 1.70 -1.42
N SER A 183 -11.60 1.74 -0.56
CA SER A 183 -11.70 2.27 0.80
C SER A 183 -10.41 2.94 1.24
N THR A 184 -10.53 3.91 2.14
CA THR A 184 -9.39 4.63 2.72
C THR A 184 -9.49 4.62 4.23
N THR A 185 -8.39 4.30 4.90
CA THR A 185 -8.30 4.38 6.37
C THR A 185 -7.82 5.77 6.78
N ARG A 186 -8.42 6.33 7.82
CA ARG A 186 -8.02 7.62 8.39
C ARG A 186 -7.34 7.34 9.72
N LYS A 187 -6.00 7.37 9.75
CA LYS A 187 -5.23 7.06 10.96
C LYS A 187 -4.75 8.32 11.66
N TRP A 188 -4.84 8.33 13.00
CA TRP A 188 -4.28 9.38 13.84
C TRP A 188 -2.86 9.03 14.29
N LEU A 189 -1.92 9.98 14.21
CA LEU A 189 -0.49 9.75 14.51
C LEU A 189 -0.21 9.43 15.99
N GLY A 190 -1.08 9.80 16.93
CA GLY A 190 -0.90 9.47 18.36
C GLY A 190 -1.69 8.25 18.84
N ALA A 191 -2.24 7.42 17.95
CA ALA A 191 -2.83 6.13 18.33
C ALA A 191 -1.80 4.99 18.35
N ALA A 192 -0.50 5.30 18.22
CA ALA A 192 0.60 4.34 18.33
C ALA A 192 1.31 4.47 19.69
N SER A 193 0.54 4.38 20.79
CA SER A 193 1.04 4.12 22.14
C SER A 193 -0.14 3.92 23.10
N ALA A 194 -0.81 2.78 22.97
CA ALA A 194 -1.69 2.24 24.01
C ALA A 194 -1.88 0.75 23.70
N GLU A 195 -0.84 -0.04 23.96
CA GLU A 195 -0.87 -1.44 24.42
C GLU A 195 0.57 -1.88 24.75
#